data_AF-A0A8S1BN13-F1
#
_entry.id   AF-A0A8S1BN13-F1
#
_cell.length_a   1.000
_cell.length_b   1.000
_cell.length_c   1.000
_cell.angle_alpha   90.00
_cell.angle_beta   90.00
_cell.angle_gamma   90.00
#
_symmetry.space_group_name_H-M   'P 1'
#
loop_
_entity.id
_entity.type
_entity.pdbx_description
1 polymer ?
#
loop_
_entity_poly.entity_id
_entity_poly.type
_entity_poly.pdbx_seq_one_letter_code
_entity_poly.pdbx_strand_id
1 'polypeptide(L)'
;MTLVLPAGDMLKKIQSDLNLTEGREQEDLSKLKEWLVLQPHLPKIDDDRLLAGFLYGSKNSMERCKKVIDLHYTVRGAAPEFFKNRDPKNADMQSCLESVYIVPMPKLTAEGARVTIHGLQDPAKSQFNASECMKLVFLTGDIRLREDICSGDVLIYDLSGSSLSHLAQLTLPLVRKFMICGQSAYPVRLREVHLVNAPSFLDKILALFKPLMKDKLADRVCYLQLFLMPV
;
A
#
# COMPACT_ATOMS: atom_id res chain seq x y z
N MET A 1 -6.17 0.57 14.66
CA MET A 1 -4.70 0.71 14.75
C MET A 1 -4.41 2.18 15.00
N THR A 2 -3.78 2.56 16.10
CA THR A 2 -3.48 3.96 16.41
C THR A 2 -2.10 4.33 15.88
N LEU A 3 -2.04 4.67 14.60
CA LEU A 3 -0.81 5.25 14.03
C LEU A 3 -0.51 6.58 14.70
N VAL A 4 0.75 6.80 15.05
CA VAL A 4 1.19 8.10 15.56
C VAL A 4 1.45 9.01 14.37
N LEU A 5 0.71 10.11 14.32
CA LEU A 5 0.92 11.17 13.32
C LEU A 5 2.22 11.92 13.62
N PRO A 6 2.97 12.34 12.58
CA PRO A 6 4.15 13.17 12.78
C PRO A 6 3.79 14.51 13.43
N ALA A 7 4.68 15.02 14.28
CA ALA A 7 4.56 16.33 14.92
C ALA A 7 5.93 17.03 14.94
N GLY A 8 5.93 18.32 15.28
CA GLY A 8 7.15 19.12 15.41
C GLY A 8 8.00 19.11 14.14
N ASP A 9 9.30 18.90 14.29
CA ASP A 9 10.28 18.95 13.19
C ASP A 9 10.04 17.87 12.13
N MET A 10 9.50 16.71 12.53
CA MET A 10 9.19 15.64 11.58
C MET A 10 8.06 16.03 10.64
N LEU A 11 7.01 16.66 11.17
CA LEU A 11 5.91 17.16 10.34
C LEU A 11 6.38 18.26 9.39
N LYS A 12 7.19 19.22 9.90
CA LYS A 12 7.77 20.29 9.07
C LYS A 12 8.63 19.75 7.93
N LYS A 13 9.46 18.73 8.23
CA LYS A 13 10.28 18.05 7.21
C LYS A 13 9.41 17.39 6.14
N ILE A 14 8.40 16.64 6.56
CA ILE A 14 7.44 16.01 5.64
C ILE A 14 6.76 17.05 4.75
N GLN A 15 6.28 18.16 5.33
CA GLN A 15 5.61 19.24 4.60
C GLN A 15 6.56 19.92 3.60
N SER A 16 7.81 20.16 4.00
CA SER A 16 8.84 20.73 3.12
C SER A 16 9.16 19.81 1.94
N ASP A 17 9.35 18.51 2.18
CA ASP A 17 9.59 17.49 1.13
C ASP A 17 8.43 17.41 0.10
N LEU A 18 7.27 17.93 0.48
CA LEU A 18 6.04 17.91 -0.30
C LEU A 18 5.70 19.26 -0.93
N ASN A 19 6.52 20.28 -0.72
CA ASN A 19 6.25 21.66 -1.12
C ASN A 19 4.89 22.18 -0.59
N LEU A 20 4.51 21.76 0.63
CA LEU A 20 3.34 22.29 1.32
C LEU A 20 3.72 23.61 1.99
N THR A 21 3.03 24.68 1.62
CA THR A 21 3.10 26.00 2.26
C THR A 21 1.77 26.28 2.97
N GLU A 22 1.80 27.07 4.03
CA GLU A 22 0.56 27.48 4.72
C GLU A 22 -0.44 28.12 3.74
N GLY A 23 -1.71 27.72 3.80
CA GLY A 23 -2.80 28.19 2.93
C GLY A 23 -2.94 27.49 1.58
N ARG A 24 -1.87 26.89 1.05
CA ARG A 24 -1.90 26.19 -0.25
C ARG A 24 -2.74 24.92 -0.22
N GLU A 25 -2.73 24.21 0.92
CA GLU A 25 -3.48 22.96 1.08
C GLU A 25 -4.99 23.18 0.94
N GLN A 26 -5.55 24.22 1.59
CA GLN A 26 -6.97 24.55 1.49
C GLN A 26 -7.35 24.98 0.06
N GLU A 27 -6.49 25.75 -0.60
CA GLU A 27 -6.70 26.16 -2.00
C GLU A 27 -6.70 24.96 -2.95
N ASP A 28 -5.73 24.05 -2.81
CA ASP A 28 -5.64 22.84 -3.63
C ASP A 28 -6.82 21.90 -3.38
N LEU A 29 -7.27 21.76 -2.12
CA LEU A 29 -8.48 21.00 -1.79
C LEU A 29 -9.73 21.61 -2.44
N SER A 30 -9.92 22.93 -2.38
CA SER A 30 -11.05 23.61 -3.03
C SER A 30 -11.07 23.34 -4.54
N LYS A 31 -9.94 23.56 -5.21
CA LYS A 31 -9.79 23.29 -6.65
C LYS A 31 -10.04 21.84 -7.02
N LEU A 32 -9.63 20.90 -6.14
CA LEU A 32 -9.85 19.48 -6.36
C LEU A 32 -11.34 19.12 -6.24
N LYS A 33 -12.05 19.67 -5.23
CA LYS A 33 -13.50 19.50 -5.08
C LYS A 33 -14.28 20.09 -6.25
N GLU A 34 -13.93 21.28 -6.71
CA GLU A 34 -14.52 21.90 -7.91
C GLU A 34 -14.36 21.01 -9.14
N TRP A 35 -13.17 20.44 -9.33
CA TRP A 35 -12.94 19.50 -10.43
C TRP A 35 -13.77 18.21 -10.29
N LEU A 36 -13.89 17.66 -9.08
CA LEU A 36 -14.68 16.45 -8.83
C LEU A 36 -16.17 16.63 -9.18
N VAL A 37 -16.74 17.81 -8.94
CA VAL A 37 -18.12 18.13 -9.35
C VAL A 37 -18.32 17.99 -10.88
N LEU A 38 -17.27 18.23 -11.66
CA LEU A 38 -17.30 18.12 -13.12
C LEU A 38 -17.10 16.67 -13.63
N GLN A 39 -16.87 15.68 -12.76
CA GLN A 39 -16.60 14.28 -13.13
C GLN A 39 -17.78 13.36 -12.76
N PRO A 40 -18.81 13.22 -13.62
CA PRO A 40 -20.03 12.46 -13.28
C PRO A 40 -19.82 10.95 -13.14
N HIS A 41 -18.71 10.40 -13.67
CA HIS A 41 -18.36 8.98 -13.54
C HIS A 41 -17.68 8.65 -12.21
N LEU A 42 -17.20 9.66 -11.47
CA LEU A 42 -16.59 9.48 -10.16
C LEU A 42 -17.65 9.54 -9.05
N PRO A 43 -17.43 8.86 -7.91
CA PRO A 43 -18.32 9.02 -6.77
C PRO A 43 -18.25 10.45 -6.23
N LYS A 44 -19.32 10.85 -5.54
CA LYS A 44 -19.30 12.09 -4.74
C LYS A 44 -18.38 11.89 -3.55
N ILE A 45 -17.24 12.59 -3.54
CA ILE A 45 -16.25 12.53 -2.47
C ILE A 45 -16.28 13.85 -1.71
N ASP A 46 -16.70 13.80 -0.46
CA ASP A 46 -16.68 14.94 0.47
C ASP A 46 -15.95 14.55 1.76
N ASP A 47 -14.71 14.08 1.59
CA ASP A 47 -13.82 13.68 2.68
C ASP A 47 -12.48 14.38 2.47
N ASP A 48 -12.26 15.48 3.19
CA ASP A 48 -11.05 16.31 3.07
C ASP A 48 -9.79 15.52 3.39
N ARG A 49 -9.85 14.57 4.34
CA ARG A 49 -8.69 13.75 4.71
C ARG A 49 -8.30 12.82 3.58
N LEU A 50 -9.29 12.18 2.94
CA LEU A 50 -9.06 11.35 1.77
C LEU A 50 -8.46 12.15 0.61
N LEU A 51 -9.02 13.33 0.32
CA LEU A 51 -8.55 14.20 -0.75
C LEU A 51 -7.13 14.74 -0.48
N ALA A 52 -6.84 15.11 0.77
CA ALA A 52 -5.51 15.50 1.20
C ALA A 52 -4.52 14.35 1.04
N GLY A 53 -4.90 13.12 1.35
CA GLY A 53 -4.10 11.91 1.12
C GLY A 53 -3.73 11.72 -0.36
N PHE A 54 -4.68 11.93 -1.28
CA PHE A 54 -4.41 11.87 -2.71
C PHE A 54 -3.46 12.97 -3.20
N LEU A 55 -3.63 14.21 -2.72
CA LEU A 55 -2.73 15.32 -3.02
C LEU A 55 -1.31 15.04 -2.51
N TYR A 56 -1.20 14.68 -1.23
CA TYR A 56 0.02 14.31 -0.53
C TYR A 56 0.81 13.26 -1.34
N GLY A 57 0.17 12.14 -1.66
CA GLY A 57 0.84 11.03 -2.31
C GLY A 57 1.17 11.30 -3.79
N SER A 58 0.48 12.27 -4.37
CA SER A 58 0.75 12.81 -5.71
C SER A 58 1.79 13.94 -5.72
N LYS A 59 2.51 14.15 -4.60
CA LYS A 59 3.49 15.24 -4.40
C LYS A 59 2.88 16.64 -4.61
N ASN A 60 1.62 16.82 -4.24
CA ASN A 60 0.83 18.03 -4.43
C ASN A 60 0.78 18.52 -5.88
N SER A 61 0.91 17.60 -6.84
CA SER A 61 0.66 17.87 -8.25
C SER A 61 -0.81 17.62 -8.55
N MET A 62 -1.55 18.68 -8.84
CA MET A 62 -2.97 18.61 -9.18
C MET A 62 -3.24 17.66 -10.36
N GLU A 63 -2.43 17.73 -11.42
CA GLU A 63 -2.57 16.87 -12.59
C GLU A 63 -2.39 15.38 -12.23
N ARG A 64 -1.36 15.05 -11.44
CA ARG A 64 -1.13 13.67 -10.98
C ARG A 64 -2.24 13.20 -10.06
N CYS A 65 -2.68 14.05 -9.13
CA CYS A 65 -3.75 13.75 -8.20
C CYS A 65 -5.04 13.35 -8.94
N LYS A 66 -5.46 14.15 -9.92
CA LYS A 66 -6.64 13.87 -10.75
C LYS A 66 -6.53 12.51 -11.47
N LYS A 67 -5.37 12.23 -12.09
CA LYS A 67 -5.11 10.94 -12.76
C LYS A 67 -5.16 9.75 -11.79
N VAL A 68 -4.60 9.90 -10.59
CA VAL A 68 -4.61 8.83 -9.59
C VAL A 68 -6.02 8.61 -9.05
N ILE A 69 -6.80 9.66 -8.77
CA ILE A 69 -8.20 9.53 -8.32
C ILE A 69 -9.04 8.81 -9.37
N ASP A 70 -8.95 9.24 -10.63
CA ASP A 70 -9.69 8.62 -11.72
C ASP A 70 -9.39 7.12 -11.83
N LEU A 71 -8.10 6.78 -11.82
CA LEU A 71 -7.67 5.38 -11.88
C LEU A 71 -8.03 4.61 -10.60
N HIS A 72 -7.97 5.24 -9.42
CA HIS A 72 -8.35 4.65 -8.13
C HIS A 72 -9.78 4.11 -8.15
N TYR A 73 -10.71 4.86 -8.72
CA TYR A 73 -12.10 4.41 -8.82
C TYR A 73 -12.35 3.50 -10.03
N THR A 74 -11.61 3.69 -11.13
CA THR A 74 -11.70 2.82 -12.32
C THR A 74 -11.27 1.38 -12.02
N VAL A 75 -10.12 1.17 -11.37
CA VAL A 75 -9.62 -0.21 -11.12
C VAL A 75 -10.49 -1.01 -10.16
N ARG A 76 -11.27 -0.33 -9.31
CA ARG A 76 -12.21 -0.99 -8.37
C ARG A 76 -13.31 -1.75 -9.08
N GLY A 77 -13.73 -1.29 -10.27
CA GLY A 77 -14.64 -2.03 -11.13
C GLY A 77 -13.98 -3.22 -11.84
N ALA A 78 -12.71 -3.08 -12.21
CA ALA A 78 -11.97 -4.06 -13.01
C ALA A 78 -11.31 -5.20 -12.20
N ALA A 79 -11.15 -5.02 -10.88
CA ALA A 79 -10.55 -6.00 -9.98
C ALA A 79 -11.46 -6.34 -8.79
N PRO A 80 -12.65 -6.93 -9.02
CA PRO A 80 -13.59 -7.27 -7.96
C PRO A 80 -13.01 -8.19 -6.88
N GLU A 81 -12.03 -9.03 -7.20
CA GLU A 81 -11.31 -9.88 -6.24
C GLU A 81 -10.64 -9.08 -5.12
N PHE A 82 -10.28 -7.82 -5.38
CA PHE A 82 -9.62 -6.95 -4.41
C PHE A 82 -10.56 -5.92 -3.79
N PHE A 83 -11.67 -5.57 -4.47
CA PHE A 83 -12.47 -4.40 -4.14
C PHE A 83 -13.95 -4.68 -3.86
N LYS A 84 -14.42 -5.93 -4.01
CA LYS A 84 -15.74 -6.38 -3.54
C LYS A 84 -15.63 -7.21 -2.27
N ASN A 85 -16.75 -7.32 -1.53
CA ASN A 85 -16.91 -8.17 -0.34
C ASN A 85 -15.77 -7.98 0.67
N ARG A 86 -15.56 -6.74 1.10
CA ARG A 86 -14.43 -6.33 1.95
C ARG A 86 -14.82 -6.12 3.41
N ASP A 87 -15.92 -6.75 3.85
CA ASP A 87 -16.33 -6.70 5.25
C ASP A 87 -15.29 -7.46 6.09
N PRO A 88 -14.59 -6.79 7.03
CA PRO A 88 -13.61 -7.46 7.86
C PRO A 88 -14.19 -8.60 8.71
N LYS A 89 -15.51 -8.64 8.92
CA LYS A 89 -16.19 -9.65 9.73
C LYS A 89 -16.65 -10.87 8.94
N ASN A 90 -16.51 -10.87 7.60
CA ASN A 90 -16.90 -12.04 6.82
C ASN A 90 -15.92 -13.21 7.04
N ALA A 91 -16.37 -14.44 6.77
CA ALA A 91 -15.60 -15.64 7.07
C ALA A 91 -14.25 -15.69 6.33
N ASP A 92 -14.24 -15.31 5.04
CA ASP A 92 -13.03 -15.32 4.22
C ASP A 92 -11.96 -14.35 4.75
N MET A 93 -12.37 -13.14 5.16
CA MET A 93 -11.46 -12.14 5.72
C MET A 93 -10.99 -12.51 7.12
N GLN A 94 -11.87 -13.09 7.96
CA GLN A 94 -11.46 -13.60 9.28
C GLN A 94 -10.41 -14.72 9.13
N SER A 95 -10.66 -15.68 8.23
CA SER A 95 -9.70 -16.75 7.91
C SER A 95 -8.37 -16.20 7.37
N CYS A 96 -8.42 -15.16 6.54
CA CYS A 96 -7.23 -14.47 6.06
C CYS A 96 -6.47 -13.77 7.21
N LEU A 97 -7.16 -13.07 8.10
CA LEU A 97 -6.58 -12.39 9.27
C LEU A 97 -5.95 -13.35 10.28
N GLU A 98 -6.39 -14.61 10.34
CA GLU A 98 -5.75 -15.66 11.13
C GLU A 98 -4.50 -16.24 10.44
N SER A 99 -4.40 -16.11 9.12
CA SER A 99 -3.33 -16.68 8.31
C SER A 99 -2.15 -15.73 8.08
N VAL A 100 -2.40 -14.41 8.03
CA VAL A 100 -1.39 -13.39 7.74
C VAL A 100 -1.47 -12.20 8.69
N TYR A 101 -0.34 -11.52 8.85
CA TYR A 101 -0.30 -10.20 9.47
C TYR A 101 0.11 -9.14 8.44
N ILE A 102 -0.56 -7.99 8.50
CA ILE A 102 -0.23 -6.78 7.75
C ILE A 102 -0.24 -5.62 8.75
N VAL A 103 0.94 -5.20 9.19
CA VAL A 103 1.09 -4.35 10.35
C VAL A 103 1.87 -3.08 9.99
N PRO A 104 1.16 -1.98 9.71
CA PRO A 104 1.76 -0.64 9.74
C PRO A 104 2.27 -0.32 11.15
N MET A 105 3.57 -0.06 11.25
CA MET A 105 4.22 0.23 12.53
C MET A 105 3.77 1.59 13.07
N PRO A 106 3.51 1.73 14.38
CA PRO A 106 2.89 2.94 14.94
C PRO A 106 3.77 4.18 14.88
N LYS A 107 5.10 4.03 14.89
CA LYS A 107 6.06 5.13 14.77
C LYS A 107 6.64 5.19 13.37
N LEU A 108 7.00 6.39 12.94
CA LEU A 108 7.77 6.61 11.72
C LEU A 108 9.26 6.35 11.97
N THR A 109 10.01 6.07 10.91
CA THR A 109 11.48 6.07 10.96
C THR A 109 12.01 7.50 11.19
N ALA A 110 13.31 7.64 11.46
CA ALA A 110 13.95 8.95 11.60
C ALA A 110 13.86 9.79 10.29
N GLU A 111 13.72 9.12 9.15
CA GLU A 111 13.53 9.71 7.82
C GLU A 111 12.05 10.00 7.51
N GLY A 112 11.15 9.73 8.47
CA GLY A 112 9.72 9.96 8.38
C GLY A 112 8.97 8.89 7.60
N ALA A 113 9.56 7.71 7.34
CA ALA A 113 8.88 6.67 6.56
C ALA A 113 7.97 5.82 7.45
N ARG A 114 6.85 5.32 6.90
CA ARG A 114 6.03 4.31 7.58
C ARG A 114 6.50 2.93 7.16
N VAL A 115 6.92 2.14 8.14
CA VAL A 115 7.21 0.72 7.93
C VAL A 115 5.91 -0.08 8.01
N THR A 116 5.66 -0.95 7.03
CA THR A 116 4.58 -1.94 7.09
C THR A 116 5.19 -3.33 6.97
N ILE A 117 4.90 -4.21 7.93
CA ILE A 117 5.41 -5.59 7.95
C ILE A 117 4.31 -6.53 7.50
N HIS A 118 4.64 -7.41 6.56
CA HIS A 118 3.80 -8.44 6.00
C HIS A 118 4.41 -9.81 6.29
N GLY A 119 3.60 -10.80 6.63
CA GLY A 119 4.06 -12.17 6.77
C GLY A 119 2.96 -13.16 7.13
N LEU A 120 3.34 -14.43 7.26
CA LEU A 120 2.44 -15.51 7.68
C LEU A 120 2.39 -15.57 9.20
N GLN A 121 1.20 -15.68 9.77
CA GLN A 121 1.03 -15.80 11.22
C GLN A 121 1.28 -17.22 11.72
N ASP A 122 0.62 -18.21 11.12
CA ASP A 122 0.84 -19.63 11.38
C ASP A 122 0.87 -20.42 10.06
N PRO A 123 2.06 -20.75 9.53
CA PRO A 123 2.19 -21.52 8.29
C PRO A 123 1.55 -22.91 8.33
N ALA A 124 1.37 -23.50 9.52
CA ALA A 124 0.80 -24.84 9.68
C ALA A 124 -0.73 -24.86 9.74
N LYS A 125 -1.36 -23.71 10.00
CA LYS A 125 -2.82 -23.55 10.06
C LYS A 125 -3.37 -22.64 8.97
N SER A 126 -2.53 -22.20 8.03
CA SER A 126 -2.93 -21.20 7.05
C SER A 126 -4.00 -21.78 6.11
N GLN A 127 -5.19 -21.18 6.15
CA GLN A 127 -6.14 -21.23 5.03
C GLN A 127 -5.78 -20.10 4.06
N PHE A 128 -4.49 -20.06 3.69
CA PHE A 128 -3.95 -18.96 2.92
C PHE A 128 -4.70 -18.83 1.59
N ASN A 129 -5.18 -17.61 1.33
CA ASN A 129 -5.79 -17.23 0.07
C ASN A 129 -5.09 -15.96 -0.45
N ALA A 130 -4.37 -16.08 -1.56
CA ALA A 130 -3.61 -14.97 -2.12
C ALA A 130 -4.46 -13.73 -2.44
N SER A 131 -5.67 -13.92 -3.01
CA SER A 131 -6.57 -12.81 -3.33
C SER A 131 -7.10 -12.09 -2.09
N GLU A 132 -7.46 -12.82 -1.02
CA GLU A 132 -7.89 -12.22 0.24
C GLU A 132 -6.74 -11.47 0.93
N CYS A 133 -5.52 -12.01 0.87
CA CYS A 133 -4.33 -11.31 1.39
C CYS A 133 -4.08 -10.00 0.64
N MET A 134 -4.18 -10.01 -0.70
CA MET A 134 -4.06 -8.81 -1.53
C MET A 134 -5.20 -7.81 -1.27
N LYS A 135 -6.43 -8.30 -1.05
CA LYS A 135 -7.57 -7.48 -0.63
C LYS A 135 -7.30 -6.78 0.70
N LEU A 136 -6.71 -7.50 1.67
CA LEU A 136 -6.32 -6.95 2.98
C LEU A 136 -5.22 -5.88 2.87
N VAL A 137 -4.24 -6.05 1.96
CA VAL A 137 -3.26 -4.99 1.64
C VAL A 137 -3.97 -3.70 1.21
N PHE A 138 -4.91 -3.80 0.28
CA PHE A 138 -5.64 -2.63 -0.20
C PHE A 138 -6.62 -2.05 0.84
N LEU A 139 -7.20 -2.87 1.72
CA LEU A 139 -8.00 -2.38 2.85
C LEU A 139 -7.13 -1.55 3.81
N THR A 140 -5.95 -2.06 4.14
CA THR A 140 -4.96 -1.33 4.94
C THR A 140 -4.56 -0.03 4.25
N GLY A 141 -4.33 -0.07 2.94
CA GLY A 141 -4.04 1.11 2.13
C GLY A 141 -5.16 2.16 2.15
N ASP A 142 -6.42 1.75 2.10
CA ASP A 142 -7.58 2.67 2.15
C ASP A 142 -7.69 3.40 3.48
N ILE A 143 -7.43 2.70 4.59
CA ILE A 143 -7.39 3.31 5.93
C ILE A 143 -6.23 4.31 6.00
N ARG A 144 -5.03 3.88 5.61
CA ARG A 144 -3.83 4.72 5.66
C ARG A 144 -3.92 5.95 4.77
N LEU A 145 -4.58 5.85 3.63
CA LEU A 145 -4.79 6.98 2.74
C LEU A 145 -5.56 8.12 3.41
N ARG A 146 -6.41 7.82 4.41
CA ARG A 146 -7.18 8.82 5.16
C ARG A 146 -6.54 9.22 6.48
N GLU A 147 -5.77 8.32 7.08
CA GLU A 147 -5.36 8.43 8.49
C GLU A 147 -3.85 8.57 8.71
N ASP A 148 -3.02 8.38 7.68
CA ASP A 148 -1.55 8.38 7.83
C ASP A 148 -0.90 9.54 7.07
N ILE A 149 0.08 10.18 7.69
CA ILE A 149 0.90 11.22 7.06
C ILE A 149 2.36 10.75 7.07
N CYS A 150 2.73 10.20 5.91
CA CYS A 150 4.03 9.68 5.53
C CYS A 150 5.14 10.69 5.26
N SER A 151 6.36 10.23 5.01
CA SER A 151 7.23 10.77 3.94
C SER A 151 7.40 9.76 2.78
N GLY A 152 6.85 8.55 2.95
CA GLY A 152 6.95 7.40 2.07
C GLY A 152 6.86 6.10 2.84
N ASP A 153 6.78 4.99 2.10
CA ASP A 153 6.52 3.66 2.62
C ASP A 153 7.74 2.76 2.52
N VAL A 154 8.01 2.04 3.60
CA VAL A 154 8.96 0.93 3.62
C VAL A 154 8.15 -0.34 3.85
N LEU A 155 8.19 -1.27 2.90
CA LEU A 155 7.49 -2.54 3.03
C LEU A 155 8.49 -3.62 3.41
N ILE A 156 8.19 -4.39 4.45
CA ILE A 156 8.97 -5.56 4.85
C ILE A 156 8.08 -6.78 4.63
N TYR A 157 8.54 -7.71 3.80
CA TYR A 157 7.92 -9.01 3.61
C TYR A 157 8.78 -10.05 4.32
N ASP A 158 8.29 -10.56 5.44
CA ASP A 158 8.81 -11.74 6.09
C ASP A 158 8.30 -12.99 5.38
N LEU A 159 9.21 -13.68 4.72
CA LEU A 159 8.91 -14.87 3.93
C LEU A 159 9.06 -16.17 4.74
N SER A 160 9.27 -16.08 6.06
CA SER A 160 9.30 -17.23 6.97
C SER A 160 8.04 -18.08 6.82
N GLY A 161 8.23 -19.39 6.69
CA GLY A 161 7.12 -20.34 6.53
C GLY A 161 6.41 -20.29 5.17
N SER A 162 6.89 -19.48 4.23
CA SER A 162 6.40 -19.52 2.85
C SER A 162 6.68 -20.88 2.21
N SER A 163 5.71 -21.39 1.46
CA SER A 163 5.78 -22.69 0.80
C SER A 163 5.52 -22.54 -0.71
N LEU A 164 5.81 -23.59 -1.47
CA LEU A 164 5.45 -23.63 -2.88
C LEU A 164 3.93 -23.62 -3.11
N SER A 165 3.13 -24.07 -2.14
CA SER A 165 1.66 -23.99 -2.24
C SER A 165 1.17 -22.55 -2.13
N HIS A 166 1.78 -21.72 -1.28
CA HIS A 166 1.51 -20.28 -1.25
C HIS A 166 1.89 -19.61 -2.58
N LEU A 167 3.07 -19.95 -3.12
CA LEU A 167 3.53 -19.43 -4.42
C LEU A 167 2.60 -19.84 -5.56
N ALA A 168 2.10 -21.08 -5.58
CA ALA A 168 1.22 -21.58 -6.63
C ALA A 168 -0.09 -20.78 -6.76
N GLN A 169 -0.55 -20.12 -5.70
CA GLN A 169 -1.72 -19.24 -5.74
C GLN A 169 -1.45 -17.88 -6.41
N LEU A 170 -0.19 -17.47 -6.53
CA LEU A 170 0.23 -16.21 -7.16
C LEU A 170 0.26 -16.32 -8.68
N THR A 171 -0.92 -16.49 -9.28
CA THR A 171 -1.05 -16.59 -10.74
C THR A 171 -0.66 -15.26 -11.42
N LEU A 172 -0.08 -15.34 -12.62
CA LEU A 172 0.34 -14.14 -13.37
C LEU A 172 -0.80 -13.12 -13.59
N PRO A 173 -2.06 -13.51 -13.91
CA PRO A 173 -3.16 -12.56 -14.02
C PRO A 173 -3.45 -11.83 -12.69
N LEU A 174 -3.43 -12.56 -11.57
CA LEU A 174 -3.67 -11.99 -10.24
C LEU A 174 -2.57 -11.00 -9.86
N VAL A 175 -1.30 -11.41 -10.00
CA VAL A 175 -0.14 -10.56 -9.72
C VAL A 175 -0.13 -9.33 -10.61
N ARG A 176 -0.43 -9.46 -11.91
CA ARG A 176 -0.53 -8.32 -12.84
C ARG A 176 -1.58 -7.31 -12.38
N LYS A 177 -2.79 -7.76 -12.04
CA LYS A 177 -3.82 -6.84 -11.54
C LYS A 177 -3.40 -6.18 -10.24
N PHE A 178 -2.83 -6.94 -9.30
CA PHE A 178 -2.33 -6.41 -8.02
C PHE A 178 -1.31 -5.30 -8.26
N MET A 179 -0.34 -5.55 -9.14
CA MET A 179 0.71 -4.59 -9.49
C MET A 179 0.17 -3.34 -10.19
N ILE A 180 -0.83 -3.45 -11.06
CA ILE A 180 -1.48 -2.29 -11.69
C ILE A 180 -2.20 -1.45 -10.64
N CYS A 181 -3.00 -2.09 -9.78
CA CYS A 181 -3.76 -1.42 -8.73
C CYS A 181 -2.82 -0.70 -7.75
N GLY A 182 -1.82 -1.40 -7.20
CA GLY A 182 -0.90 -0.83 -6.21
C GLY A 182 -0.01 0.28 -6.76
N GLN A 183 0.55 0.13 -7.97
CA GLN A 183 1.54 1.08 -8.49
C GLN A 183 0.96 2.30 -9.21
N SER A 184 -0.33 2.28 -9.55
CA SER A 184 -0.95 3.33 -10.37
C SER A 184 -2.23 3.89 -9.76
N ALA A 185 -2.98 3.09 -9.02
CA ALA A 185 -4.28 3.48 -8.47
C ALA A 185 -4.22 3.86 -6.98
N TYR A 186 -3.07 3.72 -6.33
CA TYR A 186 -2.83 4.19 -4.97
C TYR A 186 -1.72 5.26 -4.98
N PRO A 187 -1.91 6.40 -4.29
CA PRO A 187 -0.91 7.47 -4.23
C PRO A 187 0.18 7.13 -3.20
N VAL A 188 0.75 5.93 -3.29
CA VAL A 188 1.76 5.41 -2.35
C VAL A 188 3.16 5.80 -2.79
N ARG A 189 3.94 6.37 -1.87
CA ARG A 189 5.33 6.77 -2.11
C ARG A 189 6.26 5.69 -1.58
N LEU A 190 6.31 4.55 -2.25
CA LEU A 190 7.22 3.49 -1.86
C LEU A 190 8.67 4.00 -1.85
N ARG A 191 9.45 3.68 -0.82
CA ARG A 191 10.87 4.00 -0.70
C ARG A 191 11.69 2.75 -0.86
N GLU A 192 11.33 1.71 -0.13
CA GLU A 192 12.07 0.45 -0.06
C GLU A 192 11.10 -0.73 0.07
N VAL A 193 11.51 -1.87 -0.47
CA VAL A 193 10.86 -3.16 -0.27
C VAL A 193 11.92 -4.14 0.21
N HIS A 194 11.80 -4.61 1.44
CA HIS A 194 12.70 -5.60 2.01
C HIS A 194 12.05 -6.97 1.98
N LEU A 195 12.76 -7.95 1.42
CA LEU A 195 12.41 -9.36 1.53
C LEU A 195 13.34 -9.98 2.57
N VAL A 196 12.78 -10.46 3.69
CA VAL A 196 13.52 -11.09 4.79
C VAL A 196 13.13 -12.56 4.91
N ASN A 197 14.03 -13.37 5.51
CA ASN A 197 13.85 -14.82 5.66
C ASN A 197 13.52 -15.52 4.33
N ALA A 198 14.27 -15.15 3.29
CA ALA A 198 14.05 -15.60 1.93
C ALA A 198 14.09 -17.13 1.79
N PRO A 199 13.06 -17.77 1.19
CA PRO A 199 13.08 -19.19 0.93
C PRO A 199 13.98 -19.52 -0.27
N SER A 200 14.33 -20.81 -0.42
CA SER A 200 15.16 -21.29 -1.54
C SER A 200 14.57 -21.02 -2.93
N PHE A 201 13.26 -20.77 -3.02
CA PHE A 201 12.54 -20.47 -4.26
C PHE A 201 12.24 -18.96 -4.45
N LEU A 202 12.94 -18.07 -3.74
CA LEU A 202 12.76 -16.62 -3.87
C LEU A 202 12.87 -16.13 -5.32
N ASP A 203 13.81 -16.70 -6.08
CA ASP A 203 14.01 -16.43 -7.51
C ASP A 203 12.72 -16.57 -8.33
N LYS A 204 11.89 -17.58 -8.02
CA LYS A 204 10.59 -17.80 -8.67
C LYS A 204 9.58 -16.72 -8.33
N ILE A 205 9.56 -16.25 -7.08
CA ILE A 205 8.72 -15.13 -6.66
C ILE A 205 9.13 -13.88 -7.45
N LEU A 206 10.44 -13.59 -7.52
CA LEU A 206 10.95 -12.42 -8.23
C LEU A 206 10.67 -12.50 -9.72
N ALA A 207 10.75 -13.68 -10.34
CA ALA A 207 10.42 -13.87 -11.74
C ALA A 207 8.95 -13.52 -12.07
N LEU A 208 8.03 -13.67 -11.11
CA LEU A 208 6.62 -13.28 -11.30
C LEU A 208 6.43 -11.76 -11.19
N PHE A 209 7.07 -11.11 -10.21
CA PHE A 209 6.81 -9.69 -9.92
C PHE A 209 7.68 -8.74 -10.75
N LYS A 210 8.97 -9.05 -10.93
CA LYS A 210 9.96 -8.14 -11.53
C LYS A 210 9.55 -7.61 -12.91
N PRO A 211 8.99 -8.43 -13.85
CA PRO A 211 8.55 -7.93 -15.16
C PRO A 211 7.37 -6.95 -15.10
N LEU A 212 6.68 -6.86 -13.96
CA LEU A 212 5.50 -6.03 -13.74
C LEU A 212 5.82 -4.78 -12.89
N MET A 213 7.05 -4.66 -12.39
CA MET A 213 7.52 -3.50 -11.66
C MET A 213 7.88 -2.38 -12.64
N LYS A 214 7.47 -1.15 -12.34
CA LYS A 214 8.07 0.04 -12.97
C LYS A 214 9.55 0.11 -12.55
N ASP A 215 10.44 0.66 -13.39
CA ASP A 215 11.88 0.74 -13.12
C ASP A 215 12.19 1.27 -11.71
N LYS A 216 11.53 2.37 -11.35
CA LYS A 216 11.65 3.00 -10.03
C LYS A 216 11.28 2.08 -8.87
N LEU A 217 10.36 1.14 -9.05
CA LEU A 217 10.03 0.13 -8.04
C LEU A 217 11.09 -0.97 -8.01
N ALA A 218 11.57 -1.42 -9.17
CA ALA A 218 12.60 -2.45 -9.25
C ALA A 218 13.90 -2.02 -8.53
N ASP A 219 14.29 -0.75 -8.65
CA ASP A 219 15.47 -0.17 -7.98
C ASP A 219 15.37 -0.12 -6.44
N ARG A 220 14.16 -0.29 -5.90
CA ARG A 220 13.86 -0.17 -4.46
C ARG A 220 13.73 -1.51 -3.75
N VAL A 221 13.86 -2.61 -4.49
CA VAL A 221 13.80 -3.96 -3.91
C VAL A 221 15.15 -4.30 -3.32
N CYS A 222 15.19 -4.42 -2.00
CA CYS A 222 16.36 -4.79 -1.22
C CYS A 222 16.19 -6.21 -0.66
N TYR A 223 17.22 -7.02 -0.78
CA TYR A 223 17.26 -8.36 -0.22
C TYR A 223 18.02 -8.32 1.09
N LEU A 224 17.34 -8.60 2.20
CA LEU A 224 17.98 -8.65 3.50
C LEU A 224 17.92 -10.09 4.00
N GLN A 225 19.02 -10.80 3.82
CA GLN A 225 19.23 -12.07 4.50
C GLN A 225 19.69 -11.75 5.92
N LEU A 226 18.73 -11.49 6.81
CA LEU A 226 19.02 -11.49 8.24
C LEU A 226 19.32 -12.95 8.60
N PHE A 227 20.60 -13.30 8.65
CA PHE A 227 21.04 -14.46 9.40
C PHE A 227 20.70 -14.14 10.85
N LEU A 228 19.57 -14.66 11.33
CA LEU A 228 19.41 -14.85 12.76
C LEU A 228 20.57 -15.75 13.17
N MET A 229 21.59 -15.16 13.80
CA MET A 229 22.62 -15.95 14.45
C MET A 229 21.88 -16.86 15.43
N PRO A 230 22.06 -18.18 15.37
CA PRO A 230 21.40 -19.07 16.31
C PRO A 230 21.83 -18.66 17.72
N VAL A 231 20.82 -18.39 18.56
CA VAL A 231 20.99 -18.25 20.01
C VAL A 231 21.23 -19.63 20.60
#